data_AF-B3T0X0-F1
#
_entry.id   AF-B3T0X0-F1
#
_cell.length_a   1.000
_cell.length_b   1.000
_cell.length_c   1.000
_cell.angle_alpha   90.00
_cell.angle_beta   90.00
_cell.angle_gamma   90.00
#
_symmetry.space_group_name_H-M   'P 1'
#
loop_
_entity.id
_entity.type
_entity.pdbx_description
1 polymer ?
#
loop_
_entity_poly.entity_id
_entity_poly.type
_entity_poly.pdbx_seq_one_letter_code
_entity_poly.pdbx_strand_id
1 'polypeptide(L)' 'MRNNKSATNKMDWPMLYTGNPVVLSTGMVFFMHMILMDSDNQLAMNLGETYLVTNSGNERLGKKKLDLVIG' A
#
# COMPACT_ATOMS: atom_id res chain seq x y z
N MET A 1 -15.31 -3.34 24.19
CA MET A 1 -15.84 -3.86 22.92
C MET A 1 -16.18 -2.68 22.02
N ARG A 2 -15.29 -2.28 21.09
CA ARG A 2 -15.68 -1.40 19.98
C ARG A 2 -15.93 -2.30 18.79
N ASN A 3 -17.21 -2.55 18.52
CA ASN A 3 -17.67 -3.09 17.25
C ASN A 3 -17.25 -2.10 16.16
N ASN A 4 -16.14 -2.37 15.47
CA ASN A 4 -15.89 -1.70 14.22
C ASN A 4 -16.11 -2.73 13.12
N LYS A 5 -17.15 -2.48 12.33
CA LYS A 5 -17.46 -3.21 11.10
C LYS A 5 -16.15 -3.43 10.34
N SER A 6 -15.89 -4.69 9.97
CA SER A 6 -14.97 -5.03 8.88
C SER A 6 -15.42 -4.22 7.68
N ALA A 7 -14.76 -3.10 7.43
CA ALA A 7 -14.92 -2.40 6.18
C ALA A 7 -14.21 -3.29 5.16
N THR A 8 -14.93 -3.73 4.14
CA THR A 8 -14.37 -4.52 3.04
C THR A 8 -13.63 -3.61 2.05
N ASN A 9 -13.06 -2.50 2.54
CA ASN A 9 -12.44 -1.46 1.73
C ASN A 9 -10.92 -1.62 1.78
N LYS A 10 -10.28 -1.65 0.60
CA LYS A 10 -8.81 -1.69 0.49
C LYS A 10 -8.13 -0.41 0.97
N MET A 11 -8.91 0.63 1.28
CA MET A 11 -8.49 1.91 1.86
C MET A 11 -8.86 2.00 3.35
N ASP A 12 -8.89 0.88 4.06
CA ASP A 12 -9.08 0.88 5.50
C ASP A 12 -7.95 1.62 6.23
N TRP A 13 -8.29 2.15 7.40
CA TRP A 13 -7.35 2.83 8.26
C TRP A 13 -6.24 1.87 8.74
N PRO A 14 -4.96 2.31 8.82
CA PRO A 14 -4.45 3.65 8.52
C PRO A 14 -4.07 3.85 7.05
N MET A 15 -4.51 4.97 6.45
CA MET A 15 -4.03 5.41 5.13
C MET A 15 -2.69 6.14 5.23
N LEU A 16 -1.83 5.98 4.22
CA LEU A 16 -0.55 6.69 4.15
C LEU A 16 -0.74 8.06 3.49
N TYR A 17 -0.49 9.13 4.24
CA TYR A 17 -0.46 10.49 3.73
C TYR A 17 0.43 11.38 4.62
N THR A 18 0.91 12.48 4.06
CA THR A 18 1.79 13.41 4.76
C THR A 18 1.11 13.98 6.01
N GLY A 19 1.79 13.91 7.15
CA GLY A 19 1.29 14.43 8.42
C GLY A 19 0.32 13.51 9.17
N ASN A 20 0.11 12.27 8.72
CA ASN A 20 -0.65 11.30 9.50
C ASN A 20 0.08 11.00 10.83
N PRO A 21 -0.54 11.21 12.01
CA PRO A 21 0.11 11.01 13.31
C PRO A 21 0.23 9.53 13.73
N VAL A 22 -0.33 8.60 12.96
CA VAL A 22 -0.31 7.17 13.30
C VAL A 22 1.10 6.60 13.20
N VAL A 23 1.59 6.04 14.31
CA VAL A 23 2.86 5.31 14.36
C VAL A 23 2.64 3.89 13.84
N LEU A 24 3.48 3.44 12.91
CA LEU A 24 3.46 2.06 12.41
C LEU A 24 3.87 1.08 13.52
N SER A 25 3.09 0.02 13.69
CA SER A 25 3.38 -1.05 14.65
C SER A 25 3.35 -2.42 14.01
N THR A 26 4.09 -3.37 14.58
CA THR A 26 4.08 -4.77 14.15
C THR A 26 2.66 -5.33 14.01
N GLY A 27 2.43 -6.10 12.94
CA GLY A 27 1.14 -6.72 12.65
C GLY A 27 0.19 -5.84 11.83
N MET A 28 0.51 -4.57 11.63
CA MET A 28 -0.24 -3.73 10.69
C MET A 28 0.04 -4.15 9.24
N VAL A 29 -1.01 -4.12 8.41
CA VAL A 29 -0.96 -4.44 6.99
C VAL A 29 -1.47 -3.25 6.19
N PHE A 30 -0.72 -2.86 5.16
CA PHE A 30 -1.03 -1.70 4.32
C PHE A 30 -0.99 -2.05 2.86
N PHE A 31 -1.87 -1.43 2.08
CA PHE A 31 -1.79 -1.41 0.64
C PHE A 31 -1.20 -0.08 0.18
N MET A 32 -0.02 -0.12 -0.43
CA MET A 32 0.64 1.01 -1.05
C MET A 32 0.27 1.06 -2.52
N HIS A 33 -0.48 2.09 -2.91
CA HIS A 33 -0.84 2.33 -4.30
C HIS A 33 -0.16 3.61 -4.79
N MET A 34 0.91 3.44 -5.56
CA MET A 34 1.63 4.53 -6.21
C MET A 34 1.19 4.62 -7.66
N ILE A 35 0.77 5.81 -8.09
CA ILE A 35 0.42 6.11 -9.47
C ILE A 35 1.40 7.16 -9.96
N LEU A 36 2.16 6.83 -10.99
CA LEU A 36 3.04 7.74 -11.70
C LEU A 36 2.39 8.09 -13.02
N MET A 37 2.28 9.39 -13.31
CA MET A 37 1.66 9.90 -14.52
C MET A 37 2.57 10.95 -15.14
N ASP A 38 2.86 10.78 -16.43
CA ASP A 38 3.55 11.73 -17.28
C ASP A 38 2.59 12.15 -18.39
N SER A 39 2.03 13.35 -18.27
CA SER A 39 1.07 13.88 -19.24
C SER A 39 1.72 14.27 -20.56
N ASP A 40 3.01 14.63 -20.57
CA ASP A 40 3.67 15.11 -21.78
C ASP A 40 3.90 13.94 -22.74
N ASN A 41 4.32 12.81 -22.19
CA ASN A 41 4.52 11.57 -22.94
C ASN A 41 3.30 10.64 -22.95
N GLN A 42 2.19 11.04 -22.32
CA GLN A 42 0.95 10.24 -22.18
C GLN A 42 1.20 8.84 -21.58
N LEU A 43 2.11 8.76 -20.61
CA LEU A 43 2.46 7.52 -19.92
C LEU A 43 1.85 7.49 -18.52
N ALA A 44 1.35 6.31 -18.14
CA ALA A 44 0.87 6.06 -16.79
C ALA A 44 1.35 4.68 -16.32
N MET A 45 1.78 4.62 -15.06
CA MET A 45 2.14 3.38 -14.40
C MET A 45 1.49 3.35 -13.01
N ASN A 46 0.82 2.25 -12.69
CA ASN A 46 0.27 2.00 -11.37
C ASN A 46 1.00 0.83 -10.71
N LEU A 47 1.61 1.07 -9.55
CA LEU A 47 2.20 0.03 -8.72
C LEU A 47 1.38 -0.09 -7.43
N GLY A 48 0.79 -1.27 -7.23
CA GLY A 48 -0.01 -1.60 -6.05
C GLY A 48 0.59 -2.77 -5.29
N GLU A 49 1.03 -2.56 -4.06
CA GLU A 49 1.71 -3.57 -3.25
C GLU A 49 1.19 -3.61 -1.81
N THR A 50 1.12 -4.82 -1.24
CA THR A 50 0.71 -5.01 0.16
C THR A 50 1.90 -5.36 1.03
N TYR A 51 2.04 -4.68 2.17
CA TYR A 51 3.13 -4.86 3.12
C TYR A 51 2.62 -5.16 4.52
N LEU A 52 3.31 -6.08 5.21
CA LEU A 52 3.17 -6.35 6.64
C LEU A 52 4.31 -5.66 7.39
N VAL A 53 4.01 -4.95 8.48
CA VAL A 53 5.03 -4.43 9.40
C VAL A 53 5.45 -5.54 10.36
N THR A 54 6.75 -5.80 10.44
CA THR A 54 7.36 -6.80 11.32
C THR A 54 8.12 -6.10 12.45
N ASN A 55 8.58 -6.86 13.45
CA ASN A 55 9.38 -6.31 14.55
C ASN A 55 10.72 -5.69 14.10
N SER A 56 11.22 -6.05 12.93
CA SER A 56 12.52 -5.61 12.40
C SER A 56 12.42 -4.84 11.07
N GLY A 57 11.21 -4.54 10.59
CA GLY A 57 11.02 -3.85 9.31
C GLY A 57 9.67 -4.12 8.67
N ASN A 58 9.68 -4.54 7.41
CA ASN A 58 8.48 -4.88 6.66
C ASN A 58 8.70 -6.09 5.74
N GLU A 59 7.61 -6.76 5.40
CA GLU A 59 7.56 -7.87 4.46
C GLU A 59 6.56 -7.58 3.35
N ARG A 60 6.98 -7.72 2.09
CA ARG A 60 6.09 -7.63 0.93
C ARG A 60 5.31 -8.92 0.75
N LEU A 61 3.98 -8.82 0.74
CA LEU A 61 3.09 -9.98 0.58
C LEU A 61 2.83 -10.35 -0.88
N GLY A 62 3.11 -9.43 -1.82
CA GLY A 62 3.03 -9.67 -3.26
C GLY A 62 4.11 -10.64 -3.75
N LYS A 63 3.71 -11.66 -4.52
CA LYS A 63 4.61 -12.69 -5.07
C LYS A 63 5.05 -12.45 -6.52
N LYS A 64 4.44 -11.47 -7.19
CA LYS A 64 4.78 -11.15 -8.58
C LYS A 64 6.07 -10.33 -8.64
N LYS A 65 6.83 -10.46 -9.72
CA LYS A 65 7.98 -9.58 -9.96
C LYS A 65 7.49 -8.14 -10.14
N LEU A 66 8.33 -7.18 -9.76
CA LEU A 66 8.05 -5.75 -9.93
C LEU A 66 8.40 -5.24 -11.34
N ASP A 67 8.94 -6.12 -12.19
CA ASP A 67 9.36 -5.78 -13.54
C ASP A 67 8.16 -5.34 -14.38
N LEU A 68 8.36 -4.28 -15.16
CA LEU A 68 7.42 -3.92 -16.22
C LEU A 68 7.43 -5.04 -17.26
N VAL A 69 6.30 -5.73 -17.42
CA VAL A 69 6.15 -6.73 -18.47
C VAL A 69 5.84 -6.02 -19.78
N ILE A 70 6.70 -6.24 -20.78
CA ILE A 70 6.50 -5.78 -22.15
C ILE A 70 5.89 -6.95 -22.91
N GLY A 71 4.71 -6.74 -23.51
CA GLY A 71 3.98 -7.73 -24.30
C GLY A 71 4.23 -7.62 -25.79
#